data_AF-A0A5C1YA43-F1
#
_entry.id   AF-A0A5C1YA43-F1
#
_cell.length_a   1.000
_cell.length_b   1.000
_cell.length_c   1.000
_cell.angle_alpha   90.00
_cell.angle_beta   90.00
_cell.angle_gamma   90.00
#
_symmetry.space_group_name_H-M   'P 1'
#
loop_
_entity.id
_entity.type
_entity.pdbx_description
1 polymer ?
#
loop_
_entity_poly.entity_id
_entity_poly.type
_entity_poly.pdbx_seq_one_letter_code
_entity_poly.pdbx_strand_id
1 'polypeptide(L)' 'MKVSISLSDDDLAFLDAETASGAFPSRSAAVAAAIRALRNRDLVAVYADAFLEWSDTEEADAWGAVLRDGVA' A
#
# COMPACT_ATOMS: atom_id res chain seq x y z
N MET A 1 10.47 18.68 -7.20
CA MET A 1 9.70 19.94 -7.13
C MET A 1 9.49 20.29 -5.66
N LYS A 2 9.62 21.55 -5.25
CA LYS A 2 9.35 21.97 -3.87
C LYS A 2 8.01 22.71 -3.83
N VAL A 3 7.21 22.42 -2.82
CA VAL A 3 5.90 23.04 -2.58
C VAL A 3 5.83 23.48 -1.12
N SER A 4 5.15 24.60 -0.87
CA SER A 4 4.78 25.03 0.47
C SER A 4 3.33 24.65 0.72
N ILE A 5 3.05 24.01 1.85
CA ILE A 5 1.72 23.54 2.23
C ILE A 5 1.40 24.01 3.65
N SER A 6 0.12 24.29 3.90
CA SER A 6 -0.38 24.51 5.26
C SER A 6 -0.94 23.20 5.78
N LEU A 7 -0.58 22.81 6.99
CA LEU A 7 -1.04 21.61 7.68
C LEU A 7 -1.55 22.00 9.07
N SER A 8 -2.45 21.20 9.63
CA SER A 8 -2.76 21.30 11.05
C SER A 8 -1.56 20.84 11.90
N ASP A 9 -1.53 21.25 13.16
CA ASP A 9 -0.50 20.77 14.10
C ASP A 9 -0.55 19.25 14.26
N ASP A 10 -1.75 18.66 14.24
CA ASP A 10 -1.95 17.21 14.35
C ASP A 10 -1.38 16.47 13.14
N ASP A 11 -1.61 16.97 11.92
CA ASP A 11 -1.06 16.36 10.70
C ASP A 11 0.47 16.45 10.68
N LEU A 12 1.03 17.57 11.17
CA LEU A 12 2.47 17.73 11.27
C LEU A 12 3.07 16.76 12.31
N ALA A 13 2.42 16.63 13.47
CA ALA A 13 2.83 15.71 14.53
C ALA A 13 2.80 14.25 14.06
N PHE A 14 1.81 13.88 13.25
CA PHE A 14 1.74 12.55 12.63
C PHE A 14 2.94 12.30 11.71
N LEU A 15 3.26 13.23 10.80
CA LEU A 15 4.42 13.09 9.90
C LEU A 15 5.76 13.04 10.67
N ASP A 16 5.84 13.71 11.81
CA ASP A 16 6.99 13.66 12.71
C ASP A 16 7.15 12.31 13.38
N ALA A 17 6.07 11.74 13.90
CA ALA A 17 6.08 10.40 14.48
C ALA A 17 6.55 9.35 13.47
N GLU A 18 6.07 9.44 12.23
CA GLU A 18 6.44 8.53 11.14
C GLU A 18 7.92 8.67 10.71
N THR A 19 8.48 9.87 10.84
CA THR A 19 9.91 10.09 10.59
C THR A 19 10.75 9.60 11.78
N ALA A 20 10.29 9.85 13.00
CA ALA A 20 10.98 9.47 14.24
C ALA A 20 10.98 7.94 14.46
N SER A 21 9.94 7.24 14.01
CA SER A 21 9.88 5.76 14.04
C SER A 21 10.83 5.10 13.04
N GLY A 22 11.38 5.88 12.09
CA GLY A 22 12.20 5.37 11.00
C GLY A 22 11.40 4.79 9.83
N ALA A 23 10.05 4.86 9.87
CA ALA A 23 9.20 4.40 8.77
C ALA A 23 9.48 5.19 7.48
N PHE A 24 9.79 6.48 7.61
CA PHE A 24 10.21 7.32 6.49
C PHE A 24 11.46 8.14 6.79
N PRO A 25 12.34 8.36 5.80
CA PRO A 25 13.58 9.13 5.99
C PRO A 25 13.34 10.64 6.11
N SER A 26 12.12 11.13 5.85
CA SER A 26 11.74 12.53 5.99
C SER A 26 10.22 12.73 5.91
N ARG A 27 9.72 13.87 6.41
CA ARG A 27 8.34 14.32 6.21
C ARG A 27 7.91 14.32 4.74
N SER A 28 8.80 14.77 3.84
CA SER A 28 8.50 14.76 2.39
C SER A 28 8.37 13.35 1.81
N ALA A 29 9.12 12.38 2.34
CA ALA A 29 8.98 10.97 1.94
C ALA A 29 7.64 10.40 2.42
N ALA A 30 7.22 10.70 3.64
CA ALA A 30 5.90 10.32 4.17
C ALA A 30 4.75 10.95 3.35
N VAL A 31 4.83 12.25 3.02
CA VAL A 31 3.84 12.92 2.16
C VAL A 31 3.80 12.30 0.74
N ALA A 32 4.96 11.98 0.17
CA ALA A 32 5.02 11.30 -1.13
C ALA A 32 4.37 9.91 -1.09
N ALA A 33 4.55 9.16 0.01
CA ALA A 33 3.88 7.89 0.23
C ALA A 33 2.35 8.05 0.35
N ALA A 34 1.88 9.06 1.08
CA ALA A 34 0.45 9.38 1.18
C ALA A 34 -0.15 9.73 -0.20
N ILE A 35 0.54 10.53 -1.02
CA ILE A 35 0.10 10.83 -2.40
C ILE A 35 -0.02 9.55 -3.24
N ARG A 36 0.93 8.62 -3.12
CA ARG A 36 0.87 7.32 -3.82
C ARG A 36 -0.33 6.49 -3.34
N ALA A 37 -0.57 6.44 -2.03
CA ALA A 37 -1.73 5.77 -1.47
C ALA A 37 -3.04 6.35 -2.02
N LEU A 38 -3.16 7.68 -2.10
CA LEU A 38 -4.34 8.34 -2.69
C LEU A 38 -4.55 8.00 -4.17
N ARG A 39 -3.47 7.92 -4.96
CA ARG A 39 -3.54 7.51 -6.38
C ARG A 39 -4.02 6.07 -6.57
N ASN A 40 -3.70 5.22 -5.61
CA ASN A 40 -3.97 3.79 -5.66
C ASN A 40 -5.18 3.39 -4.82
N ARG A 41 -5.93 4.34 -4.24
CA ARG A 41 -7.01 4.05 -3.29
C ARG A 41 -8.09 3.15 -3.89
N ASP A 42 -8.38 3.35 -5.18
CA ASP A 42 -9.41 2.59 -5.89
C ASP A 42 -8.88 1.19 -6.28
N LEU A 43 -7.55 1.00 -6.33
CA LEU A 43 -6.94 -0.31 -6.62
C LEU A 43 -7.20 -1.32 -5.49
N VAL A 44 -7.32 -0.89 -4.24
CA VAL A 44 -7.55 -1.81 -3.12
C VAL A 44 -8.88 -2.56 -3.31
N ALA A 45 -9.94 -1.84 -3.68
CA ALA A 45 -11.23 -2.46 -3.96
C ALA A 45 -11.14 -3.36 -5.20
N VAL A 46 -10.49 -2.89 -6.28
CA VAL A 46 -10.31 -3.68 -7.50
C VAL A 46 -9.52 -4.97 -7.26
N TYR A 47 -8.46 -4.94 -6.44
CA TYR A 47 -7.70 -6.14 -6.09
C TYR A 47 -8.49 -7.08 -5.18
N ALA A 48 -9.29 -6.55 -4.25
CA ALA A 48 -10.15 -7.36 -3.40
C ALA A 48 -11.20 -8.11 -4.24
N ASP A 49 -11.87 -7.40 -5.16
CA ASP A 49 -12.85 -7.98 -6.07
C ASP A 49 -12.20 -9.01 -6.99
N ALA A 50 -11.03 -8.71 -7.57
CA ALA A 50 -10.30 -9.64 -8.44
C ALA A 50 -9.85 -10.91 -7.71
N PHE A 51 -9.44 -10.81 -6.44
CA PHE A 51 -9.10 -11.99 -5.65
C PHE A 51 -10.32 -12.83 -5.29
N LEU A 52 -11.46 -12.21 -5.00
CA LEU A 52 -12.72 -12.93 -4.78
C LEU A 52 -13.17 -13.65 -6.06
N GLU A 53 -13.18 -12.93 -7.19
CA GLU A 53 -13.51 -13.48 -8.50
C GLU A 53 -12.63 -14.69 -8.83
N TRP A 54 -11.31 -14.56 -8.65
CA TRP A 54 -10.37 -15.65 -8.87
C TRP A 54 -10.63 -16.85 -7.96
N SER A 55 -10.87 -16.62 -6.67
CA SER A 55 -11.04 -17.70 -5.69
C SER A 55 -12.26 -18.58 -5.93
N ASP A 56 -13.25 -18.07 -6.65
CA ASP A 56 -14.47 -18.80 -7.02
C ASP A 56 -14.30 -19.63 -8.32
N THR A 57 -13.11 -19.64 -8.93
CA THR A 57 -12.83 -20.38 -10.18
C THR A 57 -12.13 -21.71 -9.92
N GLU A 58 -12.30 -22.66 -10.84
CA GLU A 58 -11.54 -23.92 -10.87
C GLU A 58 -10.02 -23.69 -11.09
N GLU A 59 -9.63 -22.51 -11.58
CA GLU A 59 -8.23 -22.15 -11.76
C GLU A 59 -7.49 -21.99 -10.43
N ALA A 60 -8.18 -21.55 -9.37
CA ALA A 60 -7.58 -21.42 -8.04
C ALA A 60 -7.03 -22.75 -7.52
N ASP A 61 -7.77 -23.85 -7.69
CA ASP A 61 -7.35 -25.20 -7.30
C ASP A 61 -6.22 -25.72 -8.21
N ALA A 62 -6.31 -25.47 -9.52
CA ALA A 62 -5.28 -25.87 -10.49
C ALA A 62 -3.92 -25.23 -10.19
N TRP A 63 -3.90 -23.94 -9.83
CA TRP A 63 -2.68 -23.24 -9.42
C TRP A 63 -2.22 -23.62 -8.01
N GLY A 64 -3.15 -23.99 -7.12
CA GLY A 64 -2.82 -24.52 -5.79
C GLY A 64 -2.05 -25.84 -5.84
N ALA A 65 -2.34 -26.71 -6.82
CA ALA A 65 -1.70 -28.01 -6.97
C ALA A 65 -0.18 -27.93 -7.22
N VAL A 66 0.30 -26.85 -7.84
CA VAL A 66 1.71 -26.64 -8.19
C VAL A 66 2.46 -25.74 -7.19
N LEU A 67 1.81 -25.31 -6.10
CA LEU A 67 2.37 -24.36 -5.13
C LEU A 67 3.71 -24.83 -4.52
N ARG A 68 3.93 -26.15 -4.46
CA ARG A 68 5.13 -26.76 -3.84
C ARG A 68 6.14 -27.31 -4.85
N ASP A 69 5.95 -27.04 -6.13
CA ASP A 69 6.87 -27.52 -7.15
C ASP A 69 8.24 -26.86 -6.96
N GLY A 70 9.30 -27.68 -6.87
CA GLY A 70 10.69 -27.20 -6.75
C GLY A 70 11.13 -26.73 -5.36
N VAL A 71 10.28 -26.81 -4.34
CA VAL A 71 10.67 -26.58 -2.93
C VAL A 71 10.80 -27.91 -2.18
N ALA A 72 12.06 -28.28 -1.91
CA ALA A 72 12.48 -29.41 -1.07
C ALA A 72 12.50 -29.04 0.42
#